data_AF-A0A376DB37-F1
#
_entry.id   AF-A0A376DB37-F1
#
_cell.length_a   1.000
_cell.length_b   1.000
_cell.length_c   1.000
_cell.angle_alpha   90.00
_cell.angle_beta   90.00
_cell.angle_gamma   90.00
#
_symmetry.space_group_name_H-M   'P 1'
#
loop_
_entity.id
_entity.type
_entity.pdbx_description
1 polymer ?
#
loop_
_entity_poly.entity_id
_entity_poly.type
_entity_poly.pdbx_seq_one_letter_code
_entity_poly.pdbx_strand_id
1 'polypeptide(L)'
;MTLTRREFIKHSGIAAGALVVTSAAPLPAWAEEKGGKILTAGRWGAMNVEVKDGKIVSSTGALAKTIPNSLQSTAADQVHTTARIQHPMVRKSYLDNPLQPVKGRGEDTYVQVSWEQALKLIHEQHDRIRKANGPSAILPDLTAGALLACCIKRKPYCNVI
;
A
#
# COMPACT_ATOMS: atom_id res chain seq x y z
N MET A 1 70.35 3.75 10.86
CA MET A 1 69.33 4.04 9.82
C MET A 1 68.06 4.47 10.53
N THR A 2 67.68 5.73 10.43
CA THR A 2 66.51 6.30 11.12
C THR A 2 65.25 6.07 10.28
N LEU A 3 64.34 5.23 10.80
CA LEU A 3 63.01 5.02 10.21
C LEU A 3 62.19 6.32 10.30
N THR A 4 61.84 6.90 9.16
CA THR A 4 61.03 8.11 9.12
C THR A 4 59.54 7.78 9.00
N ARG A 5 58.69 8.62 9.60
CA ARG A 5 57.23 8.44 9.64
C ARG A 5 56.59 8.25 8.25
N ARG A 6 57.22 8.77 7.19
CA ARG A 6 56.80 8.63 5.78
C ARG A 6 57.07 7.24 5.22
N GLU A 7 58.17 6.60 5.59
CA GLU A 7 58.52 5.23 5.14
C GLU A 7 57.56 4.19 5.73
N PHE A 8 57.13 4.39 6.99
CA PHE A 8 56.15 3.53 7.66
C PHE A 8 54.79 3.53 6.95
N ILE A 9 54.24 4.71 6.61
CA ILE A 9 52.93 4.82 5.95
C ILE A 9 52.95 4.17 4.55
N LYS A 10 54.07 4.30 3.82
CA LYS A 10 54.21 3.68 2.49
C LYS A 10 54.24 2.15 2.56
N HIS A 11 54.88 1.57 3.58
CA HIS A 11 55.03 0.13 3.69
C HIS A 11 53.90 -0.55 4.49
N SER A 12 53.21 0.16 5.39
CA SER A 12 52.08 -0.38 6.16
C SER A 12 50.80 -0.54 5.32
N GLY A 13 50.65 0.22 4.22
CA GLY A 13 49.48 0.15 3.35
C GLY A 13 49.38 -1.14 2.51
N ILE A 14 50.50 -1.85 2.30
CA ILE A 14 50.55 -3.02 1.40
C ILE A 14 50.35 -4.35 2.16
N ALA A 15 50.65 -4.41 3.46
CA ALA A 15 50.57 -5.66 4.23
C ALA A 15 49.18 -5.99 4.80
N ALA A 16 48.25 -5.02 4.87
CA ALA A 16 46.93 -5.23 5.49
C ALA A 16 45.80 -5.60 4.51
N GLY A 17 46.03 -5.52 3.19
CA GLY A 17 44.97 -5.66 2.18
C GLY A 17 44.72 -7.07 1.64
N ALA A 18 45.55 -8.06 1.97
CA ALA A 18 45.60 -9.31 1.20
C ALA A 18 44.99 -10.57 1.87
N LEU A 19 44.33 -10.48 3.04
CA LEU A 19 43.93 -11.69 3.79
C LEU A 19 42.47 -11.78 4.28
N VAL A 20 41.50 -11.02 3.75
CA VAL A 20 40.08 -11.19 4.16
C VAL A 20 39.08 -11.21 3.01
N VAL A 21 39.33 -12.01 1.97
CA VAL A 21 38.25 -12.48 1.07
C VAL A 21 38.54 -13.94 0.66
N THR A 22 38.36 -14.89 1.59
CA THR A 22 38.53 -16.33 1.31
C THR A 22 37.22 -17.09 1.05
N SER A 23 36.07 -16.44 0.89
CA SER A 23 34.88 -17.17 0.40
C SER A 23 33.86 -16.29 -0.31
N ALA A 24 33.94 -16.25 -1.65
CA ALA A 24 32.83 -15.86 -2.52
C ALA A 24 31.96 -17.09 -2.84
N ALA A 25 31.64 -17.91 -1.84
CA ALA A 25 30.60 -18.93 -1.99
C ALA A 25 29.25 -18.21 -1.89
N PRO A 26 28.39 -18.23 -2.93
CA PRO A 26 27.05 -17.69 -2.82
C PRO A 26 26.29 -18.57 -1.83
N LEU A 27 26.13 -18.08 -0.61
CA LEU A 27 25.19 -18.67 0.32
C LEU A 27 23.80 -18.54 -0.33
N PRO A 28 23.03 -19.63 -0.49
CA PRO A 28 21.63 -19.46 -0.86
C PRO A 28 20.98 -18.60 0.21
N ALA A 29 20.36 -17.49 -0.21
CA ALA A 29 19.53 -16.67 0.65
C ALA A 29 18.25 -17.47 0.95
N TRP A 30 18.35 -18.46 1.83
CA TRP A 30 17.19 -19.00 2.49
C TRP A 30 16.74 -17.94 3.46
N ALA A 31 15.69 -17.21 3.07
CA ALA A 31 14.92 -16.44 4.01
C ALA A 31 14.47 -17.41 5.10
N GLU A 32 15.08 -17.30 6.27
CA GLU A 32 14.57 -17.95 7.47
C GLU A 32 13.15 -17.43 7.63
N GLU A 33 12.16 -18.30 7.41
CA GLU A 33 10.79 -18.03 7.83
C GLU A 33 10.85 -18.03 9.35
N LYS A 34 11.21 -16.88 9.92
CA LYS A 34 11.14 -16.69 11.37
C LYS A 34 9.66 -16.79 11.70
N GLY A 35 9.25 -18.00 12.07
CA GLY A 35 8.00 -18.29 12.75
C GLY A 35 7.92 -17.37 13.96
N GLY A 36 7.27 -16.23 13.77
CA GLY A 36 7.39 -15.09 14.65
C GLY A 36 6.34 -14.07 14.28
N LYS A 37 5.78 -13.42 15.30
CA LYS A 37 4.77 -12.39 15.09
C LYS A 37 5.43 -11.18 14.42
N ILE A 38 4.87 -10.73 13.30
CA ILE A 38 5.33 -9.55 12.56
C ILE A 38 4.73 -8.30 13.19
N LEU A 39 5.59 -7.38 13.64
CA LEU A 39 5.15 -6.10 14.17
C LEU A 39 4.73 -5.17 13.02
N THR A 40 3.50 -4.67 13.07
CA THR A 40 2.94 -3.70 12.12
C THR A 40 2.03 -2.71 12.84
N ALA A 41 1.46 -1.75 12.12
CA ALA A 41 0.55 -0.75 12.67
C ALA A 41 -0.63 -0.49 11.73
N GLY A 42 -1.78 -0.16 12.32
CA GLY A 42 -2.93 0.36 11.61
C GLY A 42 -3.53 1.56 12.33
N ARG A 43 -4.67 2.06 11.83
CA ARG A 43 -5.40 3.17 12.47
C ARG A 43 -5.73 2.91 13.95
N TRP A 44 -5.85 1.65 14.34
CA TRP A 44 -6.19 1.18 15.68
C TRP A 44 -4.96 0.90 16.57
N GLY A 45 -3.75 1.30 16.12
CA GLY A 45 -2.49 1.21 16.84
C GLY A 45 -1.57 0.08 16.37
N ALA A 46 -0.44 -0.08 17.07
CA ALA A 46 0.55 -1.13 16.81
C ALA A 46 0.00 -2.52 17.16
N MET A 47 0.27 -3.48 16.28
CA MET A 47 -0.21 -4.86 16.34
C MET A 47 0.85 -5.85 15.88
N ASN A 48 0.83 -7.02 16.49
CA ASN A 48 1.60 -8.19 16.13
C ASN A 48 0.71 -9.10 15.28
N VAL A 49 1.16 -9.47 14.08
CA VAL A 49 0.42 -10.31 13.14
C VAL A 49 1.13 -11.66 12.99
N GLU A 50 0.39 -12.74 13.15
CA GLU A 50 0.89 -14.09 12.92
C GLU A 50 0.56 -14.53 11.49
N VAL A 51 1.59 -14.96 10.77
CA VAL A 51 1.50 -15.45 9.40
C VAL A 51 1.92 -16.92 9.38
N LYS A 52 1.13 -17.77 8.74
CA LYS A 52 1.45 -19.18 8.46
C LYS A 52 1.19 -19.44 6.98
N ASP A 53 2.14 -20.07 6.30
CA ASP A 53 2.02 -20.42 4.88
C ASP A 53 1.66 -19.19 3.99
N GLY A 54 2.24 -18.03 4.30
CA GLY A 54 1.96 -16.77 3.61
C GLY A 54 0.58 -16.15 3.87
N LYS A 55 -0.24 -16.75 4.75
CA LYS A 55 -1.57 -16.25 5.12
C LYS A 55 -1.59 -15.71 6.54
N ILE A 56 -2.22 -14.53 6.72
CA ILE A 56 -2.48 -13.98 8.05
C ILE A 56 -3.51 -14.88 8.77
N VAL A 57 -3.13 -15.38 9.95
CA VAL A 57 -3.97 -16.27 10.79
C VAL A 57 -4.55 -15.52 11.97
N SER A 58 -3.75 -14.68 12.62
CA SER A 58 -4.18 -13.94 13.81
C SER A 58 -3.50 -12.57 13.91
N SER A 59 -4.10 -11.67 14.68
CA SER A 59 -3.47 -10.41 15.06
C SER A 59 -3.77 -10.08 16.51
N THR A 60 -2.82 -9.43 17.19
CA THR A 60 -2.93 -9.03 18.60
C THR A 60 -2.33 -7.64 18.80
N GLY A 61 -2.77 -6.88 19.80
CA GLY A 61 -2.11 -5.64 20.17
C GLY A 61 -0.62 -5.86 20.52
N ALA A 62 0.26 -4.99 20.03
CA ALA A 62 1.69 -5.12 20.30
C ALA A 62 2.12 -4.54 21.65
N LEU A 63 1.32 -3.64 22.21
CA LEU A 63 1.60 -2.93 23.45
C LEU A 63 0.70 -3.45 24.57
N ALA A 64 1.23 -3.49 25.78
CA ALA A 64 0.43 -3.75 26.97
C ALA A 64 -0.62 -2.65 27.14
N LYS A 65 -1.89 -3.03 27.32
CA LYS A 65 -3.00 -2.11 27.48
C LYS A 65 -3.92 -2.58 28.59
N THR A 66 -4.43 -1.64 29.37
CA THR A 66 -5.43 -1.89 30.40
C THR A 66 -6.81 -2.19 29.81
N ILE A 67 -7.11 -1.61 28.64
CA ILE A 67 -8.37 -1.80 27.93
C ILE A 67 -8.09 -2.55 26.61
N PRO A 68 -8.64 -3.76 26.42
CA PRO A 68 -8.48 -4.50 25.17
C PRO A 68 -9.20 -3.79 24.02
N ASN A 69 -8.59 -3.76 22.84
CA ASN A 69 -9.22 -3.25 21.62
C ASN A 69 -9.50 -4.43 20.66
N SER A 70 -10.76 -4.80 20.52
CA SER A 70 -11.22 -5.89 19.65
C SER A 70 -10.84 -5.70 18.17
N LEU A 71 -10.64 -4.47 17.71
CA LEU A 71 -10.30 -4.19 16.32
C LEU A 71 -8.84 -4.53 15.98
N GLN A 72 -8.01 -4.81 16.99
CA GLN A 72 -6.65 -5.28 16.76
C GLN A 72 -6.57 -6.78 16.48
N SER A 73 -7.69 -7.54 16.61
CA SER A 73 -7.74 -8.97 16.29
C SER A 73 -8.40 -9.30 14.95
N THR A 74 -8.87 -8.29 14.20
CA THR A 74 -9.65 -8.50 12.97
C THR A 74 -8.83 -8.44 11.68
N ALA A 75 -7.49 -8.47 11.76
CA ALA A 75 -6.64 -8.29 10.58
C ALA A 75 -6.83 -9.43 9.56
N ALA A 76 -6.99 -10.68 10.03
CA ALA A 76 -7.24 -11.82 9.17
C ALA A 76 -8.55 -11.66 8.38
N ASP A 77 -9.63 -11.29 9.08
CA ASP A 77 -10.96 -11.11 8.47
C ASP A 77 -10.99 -9.96 7.46
N GLN A 78 -10.28 -8.86 7.74
CA GLN A 78 -10.20 -7.72 6.82
C GLN A 78 -9.45 -8.06 5.53
N VAL A 79 -8.38 -8.86 5.62
CA VAL A 79 -7.55 -9.20 4.45
C VAL A 79 -8.23 -10.26 3.59
N HIS A 80 -8.86 -11.27 4.22
CA HIS A 80 -9.42 -12.46 3.56
C HIS A 80 -10.94 -12.43 3.39
N THR A 81 -11.57 -11.26 3.52
CA THR A 81 -13.02 -11.10 3.29
C THR A 81 -13.43 -11.47 1.85
N THR A 82 -14.62 -12.03 1.70
CA THR A 82 -15.21 -12.33 0.37
C THR A 82 -15.49 -11.08 -0.44
N ALA A 83 -15.69 -9.93 0.23
CA ALA A 83 -15.91 -8.63 -0.42
C ALA A 83 -14.61 -7.97 -0.94
N ARG A 84 -13.47 -8.67 -0.88
CA ARG A 84 -12.18 -8.12 -1.29
C ARG A 84 -12.15 -7.92 -2.81
N ILE A 85 -11.84 -6.70 -3.24
CA ILE A 85 -11.63 -6.39 -4.65
C ILE A 85 -10.33 -7.06 -5.12
N GLN A 86 -10.43 -8.00 -6.05
CA GLN A 86 -9.30 -8.81 -6.55
C GLN A 86 -8.63 -8.20 -7.79
N HIS A 87 -9.41 -7.52 -8.63
CA HIS A 87 -8.98 -7.03 -9.93
C HIS A 87 -9.48 -5.61 -10.19
N PRO A 88 -8.80 -4.82 -11.03
CA PRO A 88 -9.34 -3.54 -11.48
C PRO A 88 -10.60 -3.77 -12.31
N MET A 89 -11.65 -3.07 -11.94
CA MET A 89 -12.97 -3.14 -12.57
C MET A 89 -13.34 -1.78 -13.14
N VAL A 90 -13.91 -1.76 -14.33
CA VAL A 90 -14.43 -0.55 -14.96
C VAL A 90 -15.89 -0.76 -15.30
N ARG A 91 -16.68 0.28 -15.08
CA ARG A 91 -18.09 0.30 -15.43
C ARG A 91 -18.28 0.19 -16.95
N LYS A 92 -19.11 -0.74 -17.42
CA LYS A 92 -19.24 -1.10 -18.85
C LYS A 92 -19.59 0.09 -19.73
N SER A 93 -20.67 0.82 -19.42
CA SER A 93 -21.09 1.98 -20.22
C SER A 93 -20.07 3.10 -20.26
N TYR A 94 -19.24 3.20 -19.22
CA TYR A 94 -18.14 4.16 -19.15
C TYR A 94 -16.92 3.72 -19.96
N LEU A 95 -16.66 2.41 -20.01
CA LEU A 95 -15.62 1.85 -20.86
C LEU A 95 -15.95 2.05 -22.35
N ASP A 96 -17.24 1.92 -22.71
CA ASP A 96 -17.72 2.12 -24.08
C ASP A 96 -17.66 3.61 -24.49
N ASN A 97 -18.10 4.52 -23.62
CA ASN A 97 -17.99 5.96 -23.83
C ASN A 97 -17.75 6.72 -22.52
N PRO A 98 -16.50 7.16 -22.24
CA PRO A 98 -16.17 7.86 -21.01
C PRO A 98 -16.85 9.23 -20.84
N LEU A 99 -17.23 9.88 -21.94
CA LEU A 99 -17.82 11.23 -21.92
C LEU A 99 -19.34 11.18 -21.76
N GLN A 100 -19.97 10.16 -22.33
CA GLN A 100 -21.43 9.99 -22.30
C GLN A 100 -21.79 8.53 -22.03
N PRO A 101 -21.60 8.03 -20.80
CA PRO A 101 -21.98 6.69 -20.43
C PRO A 101 -23.50 6.52 -20.44
N VAL A 102 -23.98 5.47 -21.11
CA VAL A 102 -25.42 5.17 -21.28
C VAL A 102 -26.13 4.88 -19.95
N LYS A 103 -25.45 4.27 -18.97
CA LYS A 103 -26.04 3.89 -17.69
C LYS A 103 -25.54 4.73 -16.52
N GLY A 104 -26.40 4.90 -15.52
CA GLY A 104 -26.11 5.61 -14.27
C GLY A 104 -25.08 4.91 -13.37
N ARG A 105 -24.60 5.60 -12.32
CA ARG A 105 -23.75 4.97 -11.29
C ARG A 105 -24.64 4.13 -10.38
N GLY A 106 -24.23 2.91 -10.07
CA GLY A 106 -24.98 1.97 -9.21
C GLY A 106 -25.87 0.96 -9.96
N GLU A 107 -26.22 1.23 -11.22
CA GLU A 107 -27.08 0.37 -12.04
C GLU A 107 -26.34 -0.41 -13.13
N ASP A 108 -25.08 -0.03 -13.38
CA ASP A 108 -24.31 -0.59 -14.47
C ASP A 108 -23.47 -1.80 -14.04
N THR A 109 -23.17 -2.63 -15.02
CA THR A 109 -22.31 -3.80 -14.84
C THR A 109 -20.84 -3.39 -14.86
N TYR A 110 -20.02 -4.10 -14.10
CA TYR A 110 -18.57 -3.91 -14.08
C TYR A 110 -17.89 -4.99 -14.91
N VAL A 111 -16.89 -4.59 -15.67
CA VAL A 111 -16.04 -5.46 -16.49
C VAL A 111 -14.63 -5.41 -15.95
N GLN A 112 -14.00 -6.57 -15.84
CA GLN A 112 -12.60 -6.68 -15.45
C GLN A 112 -11.70 -6.18 -16.59
N VAL A 113 -10.68 -5.39 -16.24
CA VAL A 113 -9.71 -4.86 -17.19
C VAL A 113 -8.28 -5.19 -16.74
N SER A 114 -7.29 -4.90 -17.58
CA SER A 114 -5.89 -4.93 -17.15
C SER A 114 -5.54 -3.69 -16.32
N TRP A 115 -4.49 -3.79 -15.51
CA TRP A 115 -3.96 -2.64 -14.77
C TRP A 115 -3.51 -1.51 -15.71
N GLU A 116 -2.89 -1.85 -16.83
CA GLU A 116 -2.48 -0.88 -17.86
C GLU A 116 -3.67 -0.10 -18.40
N GLN A 117 -4.75 -0.80 -18.75
CA GLN A 117 -5.96 -0.18 -19.28
C GLN A 117 -6.63 0.71 -18.22
N ALA A 118 -6.72 0.27 -16.97
CA ALA A 118 -7.29 1.06 -15.89
C ALA A 118 -6.52 2.37 -15.66
N LEU A 119 -5.18 2.28 -15.61
CA LEU A 119 -4.32 3.45 -15.41
C LEU A 119 -4.37 4.41 -16.59
N LYS A 120 -4.41 3.89 -17.83
CA LYS A 120 -4.57 4.69 -19.04
C LYS A 120 -5.87 5.50 -19.02
N LEU A 121 -6.99 4.86 -18.68
CA LEU A 121 -8.30 5.53 -18.58
C LEU A 121 -8.31 6.65 -17.53
N ILE A 122 -7.72 6.40 -16.35
CA ILE A 122 -7.59 7.41 -15.29
C ILE A 122 -6.75 8.60 -15.78
N HIS A 123 -5.61 8.31 -16.42
CA HIS A 123 -4.72 9.33 -16.96
C HIS A 123 -5.42 10.20 -18.00
N GLU A 124 -6.06 9.60 -19.00
CA GLU A 124 -6.76 10.32 -20.07
C GLU A 124 -7.83 11.27 -19.52
N GLN A 125 -8.60 10.84 -18.51
CA GLN A 125 -9.58 11.72 -17.90
C GLN A 125 -8.97 12.82 -17.03
N HIS A 126 -7.95 12.50 -16.22
CA HIS A 126 -7.26 13.50 -15.42
C HIS A 126 -6.61 14.56 -16.30
N ASP A 127 -5.96 14.16 -17.40
CA ASP A 127 -5.34 15.06 -18.36
C ASP A 127 -6.40 15.95 -19.04
N ARG A 128 -7.51 15.37 -19.51
CA ARG A 128 -8.63 16.12 -20.09
C ARG A 128 -9.18 17.17 -19.13
N ILE A 129 -9.44 16.79 -17.87
CA ILE A 129 -10.01 17.70 -16.86
C ILE A 129 -9.03 18.81 -16.52
N ARG A 130 -7.75 18.49 -16.35
CA ARG A 130 -6.71 19.50 -16.07
C ARG A 130 -6.56 20.49 -17.21
N LYS A 131 -6.57 20.03 -18.46
CA LYS A 131 -6.49 20.89 -19.65
C LYS A 131 -7.71 21.80 -19.80
N ALA A 132 -8.91 21.30 -19.50
CA ALA A 132 -10.15 22.06 -19.67
C ALA A 132 -10.45 23.02 -18.50
N ASN A 133 -10.23 22.58 -17.26
CA ASN A 133 -10.75 23.24 -16.06
C ASN A 133 -9.67 23.60 -15.03
N GLY A 134 -8.40 23.25 -15.28
CA GLY A 134 -7.30 23.43 -14.36
C GLY A 134 -7.23 22.38 -13.23
N PRO A 135 -6.18 22.44 -12.39
CA PRO A 135 -5.92 21.43 -11.36
C PRO A 135 -6.97 21.38 -10.23
N SER A 136 -7.63 22.50 -9.93
CA SER A 136 -8.63 22.63 -8.86
C SER A 136 -9.93 21.89 -9.15
N ALA A 137 -10.16 21.48 -10.40
CA ALA A 137 -11.34 20.72 -10.80
C ALA A 137 -11.27 19.22 -10.41
N ILE A 138 -10.13 18.75 -9.90
CA ILE A 138 -9.97 17.38 -9.39
C ILE A 138 -10.07 17.44 -7.87
N LEU A 139 -11.09 16.79 -7.30
CA LEU A 139 -11.30 16.72 -5.86
C LEU A 139 -10.63 15.46 -5.29
N PRO A 140 -9.51 15.57 -4.55
CA PRO A 140 -8.98 14.45 -3.80
C PRO A 140 -9.81 14.20 -2.54
N ASP A 141 -9.99 12.91 -2.23
CA ASP A 141 -10.66 12.31 -1.05
C ASP A 141 -10.70 13.19 0.21
N LEU A 142 -9.56 13.77 0.63
CA LEU A 142 -9.45 14.54 1.87
C LEU A 142 -10.47 15.67 2.01
N THR A 143 -10.96 16.19 0.88
CA THR A 143 -11.96 17.27 0.82
C THR A 143 -13.37 16.74 0.53
N ALA A 144 -13.50 15.54 -0.04
CA ALA A 144 -14.78 14.92 -0.36
C ALA A 144 -15.55 14.54 0.91
N GLY A 145 -14.88 14.05 1.96
CA GLY A 145 -15.54 13.79 3.25
C GLY A 145 -16.13 15.05 3.90
N ALA A 146 -15.42 16.18 3.82
CA ALA A 146 -15.87 17.46 4.37
C ALA A 146 -17.02 18.08 3.55
N LEU A 147 -16.93 18.03 2.22
CA LEU A 147 -17.97 18.54 1.31
C LEU A 147 -19.23 17.66 1.30
N LEU A 148 -19.09 16.33 1.33
CA LEU A 148 -20.25 15.42 1.39
C LEU A 148 -20.99 15.57 2.73
N ALA A 149 -20.29 15.73 3.85
CA ALA A 149 -20.91 16.04 5.15
C ALA A 149 -21.68 17.37 5.12
N CYS A 150 -21.18 18.37 4.38
CA CYS A 150 -21.85 19.65 4.21
C CYS A 150 -23.11 19.55 3.30
N CYS A 151 -23.06 18.71 2.26
CA CYS A 151 -24.21 18.43 1.40
C CYS A 151 -25.27 17.54 2.07
N ILE A 152 -24.87 16.55 2.87
CA ILE A 152 -25.78 15.66 3.61
C ILE A 152 -26.55 16.44 4.68
N LYS A 153 -25.91 17.41 5.36
CA LYS A 153 -26.62 18.30 6.30
C LYS A 153 -27.66 19.22 5.66
N ARG A 154 -27.76 19.28 4.32
CA ARG A 154 -28.74 20.12 3.60
C ARG A 154 -29.92 19.37 2.99
N LYS A 155 -29.98 18.03 3.06
CA LYS A 155 -31.18 17.29 2.67
C LYS A 155 -31.85 16.71 3.92
N PRO A 156 -32.93 17.34 4.45
CA PRO A 156 -33.81 16.62 5.34
C PRO A 156 -34.56 15.59 4.47
N TYR A 157 -34.73 14.38 5.00
CA TYR A 157 -35.51 13.28 4.42
C TYR A 157 -34.81 12.46 3.31
N CYS A 158 -34.04 11.46 3.73
CA CYS A 158 -34.05 10.15 3.07
C CYS A 158 -34.27 9.10 4.17
N ASN A 159 -35.52 8.64 4.29
CA ASN A 159 -35.86 7.44 5.04
C ASN A 159 -35.22 6.23 4.34
N VAL A 160 -34.44 5.46 5.10
CA VAL A 160 -33.93 4.15 4.71
C VAL A 160 -34.91 3.12 5.28
N ILE A 161 -35.47 2.29 4.39
CA ILE A 161 -35.91 0.93 4.72
C ILE A 161 -34.70 0.03 4.52
#